data_AF-A0A7K0SKS4-F1
#
_entry.id   AF-A0A7K0SKS4-F1
#
_cell.length_a   1.000
_cell.length_b   1.000
_cell.length_c   1.000
_cell.angle_alpha   90.00
_cell.angle_beta   90.00
_cell.angle_gamma   90.00
#
_symmetry.space_group_name_H-M   'P 1'
#
loop_
_entity.id
_entity.type
_entity.pdbx_description
1 polymer ?
#
loop_
_entity_poly.entity_id
_entity_poly.type
_entity_poly.pdbx_seq_one_letter_code
_entity_poly.pdbx_strand_id
1 'polypeptide(L)'
;SAPREFPAKYPAKIHERAAELARAVADVTRLTGVVRLDLLLDEKSGELVVNEVNSIPGALSLYLWAPKHPALTILRDALIEARDRRVVFPQAGHGGGVALRAAGGISAKLLGLS
;
A
#
# COMPACT_ATOMS: atom_id res chain seq x y z
N SER A 1 -20.19 -9.47 7.76
CA SER A 1 -19.68 -8.44 6.81
C SER A 1 -19.97 -7.08 7.41
N ALA A 2 -18.98 -6.20 7.55
CA ALA A 2 -19.25 -4.80 7.83
C ALA A 2 -19.90 -4.15 6.58
N PRO A 3 -20.84 -3.21 6.73
CA PRO A 3 -21.41 -2.49 5.60
C PRO A 3 -20.33 -1.67 4.89
N ARG A 4 -20.33 -1.71 3.56
CA ARG A 4 -19.34 -1.02 2.72
C ARG A 4 -19.86 0.38 2.37
N GLU A 5 -19.18 1.42 2.85
CA GLU A 5 -19.45 2.80 2.44
C GLU A 5 -18.38 3.27 1.44
N PHE A 6 -18.82 3.80 0.30
CA PHE A 6 -17.91 4.38 -0.68
C PHE A 6 -18.60 5.47 -1.53
N PRO A 7 -18.03 6.68 -1.64
CA PRO A 7 -16.82 7.16 -0.95
C PRO A 7 -17.03 7.25 0.57
N ALA A 8 -15.95 7.12 1.34
CA ALA A 8 -16.01 7.24 2.79
C ALA A 8 -16.43 8.66 3.20
N LYS A 9 -17.39 8.79 4.13
CA LYS A 9 -17.85 10.10 4.60
C LYS A 9 -17.07 10.56 5.83
N TYR A 10 -15.93 11.20 5.60
CA TYR A 10 -15.11 11.81 6.66
C TYR A 10 -14.80 13.29 6.37
N PRO A 11 -14.40 14.07 7.38
CA PRO A 11 -13.94 15.44 7.17
C PRO A 11 -12.77 15.52 6.18
N ALA A 12 -12.68 16.62 5.43
CA ALA A 12 -11.65 16.84 4.41
C ALA A 12 -10.22 16.58 4.93
N LYS A 13 -9.93 16.99 6.18
CA LYS A 13 -8.64 16.77 6.84
C LYS A 13 -8.21 15.29 6.89
N ILE A 14 -9.15 14.36 7.08
CA ILE A 14 -8.85 12.92 7.08
C ILE A 14 -8.51 12.43 5.67
N HIS A 15 -9.23 12.93 4.66
CA HIS A 15 -8.93 12.62 3.25
C HIS A 15 -7.57 13.17 2.82
N GLU A 16 -7.23 14.40 3.23
CA GLU A 16 -5.92 15.00 2.99
C GLU A 16 -4.81 14.17 3.64
N ARG A 17 -5.00 13.77 4.90
CA ARG A 17 -4.04 12.92 5.61
C ARG A 17 -3.88 11.54 4.97
N ALA A 18 -4.97 10.92 4.51
CA ALA A 18 -4.91 9.67 3.77
C ALA A 18 -4.09 9.80 2.47
N ALA A 19 -4.28 10.90 1.74
CA ALA A 19 -3.52 11.17 0.51
C ALA A 19 -2.04 11.47 0.78
N GLU A 20 -1.70 12.14 1.88
CA GLU A 20 -0.31 12.30 2.33
C GLU A 20 0.35 10.94 2.64
N LEU A 21 -0.31 10.09 3.41
CA LEU A 21 0.19 8.75 3.72
C LEU A 21 0.37 7.91 2.46
N ALA A 22 -0.57 7.96 1.52
CA ALA A 22 -0.46 7.27 0.25
C ALA A 22 0.78 7.72 -0.56
N ARG A 23 1.05 9.03 -0.62
CA ARG A 23 2.24 9.57 -1.27
C ARG A 23 3.52 9.14 -0.56
N ALA A 24 3.57 9.24 0.76
CA ALA A 24 4.72 8.81 1.55
C ALA A 24 5.04 7.32 1.38
N VAL A 25 4.00 6.47 1.36
CA VAL A 25 4.16 5.04 1.06
C VAL A 25 4.69 4.82 -0.35
N ALA A 26 4.16 5.52 -1.36
CA ALA A 26 4.65 5.42 -2.73
C ALA A 26 6.14 5.82 -2.84
N ASP A 27 6.54 6.92 -2.20
CA ASP A 27 7.92 7.42 -2.22
C ASP A 27 8.91 6.46 -1.55
N VAL A 28 8.54 5.90 -0.39
CA VAL A 28 9.42 5.00 0.38
C VAL A 28 9.50 3.61 -0.24
N THR A 29 8.37 3.06 -0.69
CA THR A 29 8.30 1.68 -1.21
C THR A 29 8.69 1.57 -2.67
N ARG A 30 8.55 2.67 -3.43
CA ARG A 30 8.75 2.71 -4.90
C ARG A 30 7.93 1.66 -5.65
N LEU A 31 6.81 1.24 -5.08
CA LEU A 31 5.86 0.35 -5.75
C LEU A 31 5.24 1.09 -6.94
N THR A 32 5.04 0.37 -8.02
CA THR A 32 4.44 0.87 -9.28
C THR A 32 3.20 0.06 -9.64
N GLY A 33 2.41 0.57 -10.58
CA GLY A 33 1.17 -0.05 -11.00
C GLY A 33 0.03 0.24 -10.02
N VAL A 34 -0.83 -0.74 -9.82
CA VAL A 34 -2.02 -0.58 -8.96
C VAL A 34 -1.71 -1.08 -7.55
N VAL A 35 -1.62 -0.16 -6.60
CA VAL A 35 -1.39 -0.46 -5.18
C VAL A 35 -2.63 -0.05 -4.39
N ARG A 36 -3.04 -0.89 -3.41
CA ARG A 36 -4.09 -0.54 -2.45
C ARG A 36 -3.44 -0.30 -1.09
N LEU A 37 -3.72 0.87 -0.50
CA LEU A 37 -3.31 1.23 0.84
C LEU A 37 -4.50 1.11 1.79
N ASP A 38 -4.39 0.23 2.76
CA ASP A 38 -5.38 0.05 3.80
C ASP A 38 -4.94 0.85 5.04
N LEU A 39 -5.84 1.68 5.55
CA LEU A 39 -5.59 2.60 6.68
C LEU A 39 -6.49 2.23 7.85
N LEU A 40 -6.04 2.55 9.07
CA LEU A 40 -6.84 2.48 10.29
C LEU A 40 -6.94 3.88 10.90
N LEU A 41 -8.16 4.28 11.24
CA LEU A 41 -8.44 5.54 11.94
C LEU A 41 -8.87 5.20 13.36
N ASP A 42 -8.19 5.76 14.35
CA ASP A 42 -8.71 5.85 15.71
C ASP A 42 -9.62 7.08 15.81
N GLU A 43 -10.93 6.87 15.94
CA GLU A 43 -11.92 7.95 16.02
C GLU A 43 -11.79 8.80 17.29
N LYS A 44 -11.16 8.28 18.36
CA LYS A 44 -11.00 9.03 19.62
C LYS A 44 -9.88 10.05 19.53
N SER A 45 -8.72 9.63 19.02
CA SER A 45 -7.55 10.48 18.86
C SER A 45 -7.52 11.24 17.53
N GLY A 46 -8.27 10.75 16.53
CA GLY A 46 -8.17 11.21 15.15
C GLY A 46 -6.90 10.73 14.43
N GLU A 47 -6.15 9.81 15.02
CA GLU A 47 -4.91 9.29 14.45
C GLU A 47 -5.22 8.34 13.29
N LEU A 48 -4.61 8.60 12.13
CA LEU A 48 -4.72 7.77 10.94
C LEU A 48 -3.36 7.11 10.66
N VAL A 49 -3.34 5.78 10.67
CA VAL A 49 -2.13 4.96 10.49
C VAL A 49 -2.24 4.04 9.28
N VAL A 50 -1.08 3.70 8.69
CA VAL A 50 -0.99 2.69 7.65
C VAL A 50 -1.10 1.31 8.28
N ASN A 51 -2.03 0.49 7.77
CA ASN A 51 -2.22 -0.88 8.21
C ASN A 51 -1.58 -1.90 7.27
N GLU A 52 -1.89 -1.82 5.98
CA GLU A 52 -1.37 -2.75 4.98
C GLU A 52 -1.14 -2.06 3.63
N VAL A 53 -0.03 -2.42 2.97
CA VAL A 53 0.26 -2.02 1.59
C VAL A 53 0.13 -3.25 0.70
N ASN A 54 -0.92 -3.28 -0.11
CA ASN A 54 -1.22 -4.35 -1.04
C ASN A 54 -0.68 -4.00 -2.44
N SER A 55 0.47 -4.56 -2.80
CA SER A 55 1.12 -4.33 -4.11
C SER A 55 0.45 -5.03 -5.29
N ILE A 56 -0.41 -6.03 -5.03
CA ILE A 56 -1.21 -6.74 -6.03
C ILE A 56 -2.63 -6.90 -5.46
N PRO A 57 -3.45 -5.84 -5.45
CA PRO A 57 -4.79 -5.92 -4.93
C PRO A 57 -5.68 -6.75 -5.86
N GLY A 58 -6.65 -7.48 -5.30
CA GLY A 58 -7.63 -8.21 -6.10
C GLY A 58 -8.45 -7.26 -6.99
N ALA A 59 -8.85 -7.73 -8.18
CA ALA A 59 -9.49 -6.91 -9.23
C ALA A 59 -10.73 -6.14 -8.78
N LEU A 60 -11.46 -6.63 -7.76
CA LEU A 60 -12.60 -5.92 -7.18
C LEU A 60 -12.19 -4.54 -6.62
N SER A 61 -10.93 -4.34 -6.21
CA SER A 61 -10.44 -3.06 -5.69
C SER A 61 -10.55 -1.92 -6.71
N LEU A 62 -10.69 -2.22 -8.02
CA LEU A 62 -10.88 -1.21 -9.07
C LEU A 62 -12.13 -0.35 -8.87
N TYR A 63 -13.12 -0.80 -8.07
CA TYR A 63 -14.27 0.04 -7.72
C TYR A 63 -13.84 1.37 -7.06
N LEU A 64 -12.69 1.41 -6.39
CA LEU A 64 -12.18 2.59 -5.68
C LEU A 64 -11.91 3.77 -6.64
N TRP A 65 -11.76 3.50 -7.94
CA TRP A 65 -11.59 4.52 -8.97
C TRP A 65 -12.87 4.87 -9.70
N ALA A 66 -13.94 4.06 -9.58
CA ALA A 66 -15.16 4.19 -10.37
C ALA A 66 -15.80 5.60 -10.39
N PRO A 67 -15.77 6.41 -9.31
CA PRO A 67 -16.32 7.76 -9.32
C PRO A 67 -15.51 8.75 -10.18
N LYS A 68 -14.26 8.43 -10.51
CA LYS A 68 -13.33 9.32 -11.22
C LYS A 68 -12.89 8.76 -12.58
N HIS A 69 -12.67 7.46 -12.65
CA HIS A 69 -12.09 6.80 -13.82
C HIS A 69 -12.70 5.41 -14.04
N PRO A 70 -12.91 5.00 -15.31
CA PRO A 70 -13.23 3.63 -15.65
C PRO A 70 -12.08 2.68 -15.30
N ALA A 71 -12.41 1.44 -14.89
CA ALA A 71 -11.43 0.39 -14.58
C ALA A 71 -10.43 0.15 -15.72
N LEU A 72 -10.88 0.19 -16.97
CA LEU A 72 -10.02 0.02 -18.15
C LEU A 72 -8.94 1.11 -18.24
N THR A 73 -9.25 2.34 -17.84
CA THR A 73 -8.27 3.44 -17.85
C THR A 73 -7.15 3.13 -16.86
N ILE A 74 -7.51 2.72 -15.64
CA ILE A 74 -6.54 2.36 -14.59
C ILE A 74 -5.63 1.21 -15.04
N LEU A 75 -6.21 0.14 -15.60
CA LEU A 75 -5.44 -1.02 -16.05
C LEU A 75 -4.53 -0.68 -17.23
N ARG A 76 -5.03 0.08 -18.21
CA ARG A 76 -4.21 0.52 -19.36
C ARG A 76 -3.06 1.39 -18.90
N ASP A 77 -3.32 2.35 -18.01
CA ASP A 77 -2.30 3.28 -17.55
C ASP A 77 -1.23 2.56 -16.71
N ALA A 78 -1.60 1.56 -15.91
CA ALA A 78 -0.65 0.68 -15.21
C ALA A 78 0.21 -0.15 -16.17
N LEU A 79 -0.34 -0.63 -17.30
CA LEU A 79 0.44 -1.31 -18.34
C LEU A 79 1.42 -0.36 -19.04
N ILE A 80 0.98 0.87 -19.33
CA ILE A 80 1.84 1.91 -19.90
C ILE A 80 2.98 2.25 -18.94
N GLU A 81 2.68 2.43 -17.65
CA GLU A 81 3.68 2.64 -16.61
C GLU A 81 4.70 1.50 -16.57
N ALA A 82 4.24 0.25 -16.53
CA ALA A 82 5.13 -0.91 -16.51
C ALA A 82 6.03 -1.00 -17.76
N ARG A 83 5.52 -0.58 -18.92
CA ARG A 83 6.27 -0.55 -20.19
C ARG A 83 7.30 0.57 -20.22
N ASP A 84 6.90 1.78 -19.84
CA ASP A 84 7.66 3.01 -20.10
C ASP A 84 8.52 3.45 -18.92
N ARG A 85 8.14 3.09 -17.69
CA ARG A 85 8.80 3.46 -16.44
C ARG A 85 9.29 2.23 -15.72
N ARG A 86 10.16 1.46 -16.38
CA ARG A 86 10.82 0.32 -15.76
C ARG A 86 11.61 0.81 -14.55
N VAL A 87 11.13 0.49 -13.34
CA VAL A 87 11.87 0.78 -12.12
C VAL A 87 13.12 -0.07 -12.12
N VAL A 88 14.25 0.59 -12.37
CA VAL A 88 15.55 0.02 -12.09
C VAL A 88 15.70 0.13 -10.58
N PHE A 89 15.42 -0.97 -9.87
CA PHE A 89 15.93 -1.09 -8.52
C PHE A 89 17.44 -0.87 -8.61
N PRO A 90 18.03 0.02 -7.78
CA PRO A 90 19.45 -0.13 -7.50
C PRO A 90 19.61 -1.61 -7.16
N GLN A 91 20.47 -2.32 -7.89
CA GLN A 91 20.85 -3.67 -7.48
C GLN A 91 21.07 -3.56 -5.98
N ALA A 92 20.37 -4.37 -5.18
CA ALA A 92 20.71 -4.48 -3.78
C ALA A 92 22.15 -4.97 -3.79
N GLY A 93 23.11 -4.04 -3.72
CA GLY A 93 24.50 -4.37 -3.46
C GLY A 93 24.39 -5.16 -2.18
N HIS A 94 24.68 -6.47 -2.30
CA HIS A 94 24.44 -7.51 -1.31
C HIS A 94 24.59 -6.97 0.11
N GLY A 95 23.51 -6.42 0.65
CA GLY A 95 23.49 -5.65 1.89
C GLY A 95 23.30 -6.64 3.02
N GLY A 96 24.34 -7.46 3.21
CA GLY A 96 24.32 -8.77 3.85
C GLY A 96 23.40 -8.90 5.06
N GLY A 97 22.13 -9.26 4.83
CA GLY A 97 21.20 -9.74 5.85
C GLY A 97 21.03 -8.84 7.09
N VAL A 98 21.38 -7.55 7.05
CA VAL A 98 21.38 -6.70 8.26
C VAL A 98 19.96 -6.45 8.76
N ALA A 99 19.03 -6.18 7.85
CA ALA A 99 17.60 -6.06 8.17
C ALA A 99 17.01 -7.39 8.67
N LEU A 100 17.46 -8.52 8.11
CA LEU A 100 17.04 -9.86 8.53
C LEU A 100 17.61 -10.24 9.91
N ARG A 101 18.84 -9.82 10.23
CA ARG A 101 19.48 -9.98 11.55
C ARG A 101 18.84 -9.08 12.60
N ALA A 102 18.41 -7.88 12.24
CA ALA A 102 17.65 -6.99 13.11
C ALA A 102 16.25 -7.57 13.45
N ALA A 103 15.67 -8.35 12.54
CA ALA A 103 14.42 -9.10 12.75
C ALA A 103 14.59 -10.42 13.55
N GLY A 104 15.71 -10.59 14.27
CA GLY A 104 16.08 -11.79 15.03
C GLY A 104 15.07 -12.34 16.05
N GLY A 105 13.97 -11.62 16.30
CA GLY A 105 12.87 -12.12 17.15
C GLY A 105 12.03 -13.25 16.53
N ILE A 106 12.00 -13.38 15.20
CA ILE A 106 11.15 -14.42 14.55
C ILE A 106 11.86 -15.79 14.51
N SER A 107 13.18 -15.81 14.36
CA SER A 107 13.97 -17.06 14.35
C SER A 107 13.86 -17.85 15.66
N ALA A 108 13.65 -17.17 16.79
CA ALA A 108 13.46 -17.81 18.10
C ALA A 108 12.11 -18.56 18.21
N LYS A 109 11.06 -18.13 17.49
CA LYS A 109 9.75 -18.80 17.52
C LYS A 109 9.71 -20.11 16.74
N LEU A 110 10.62 -20.32 15.80
CA LEU A 110 10.71 -21.57 15.02
C LEU A 110 11.60 -22.63 15.67
N LEU A 111 12.52 -22.23 16.57
CA LEU A 111 13.37 -23.15 17.35
C LEU A 111 12.66 -23.79 18.55
N GLY A 112 11.47 -23.30 18.92
CA GLY A 112 10.64 -23.87 20.00
C GLY A 112 9.65 -24.94 19.56
N LEU A 113 9.73 -25.42 18.31
CA LEU A 113 8.85 -26.44 17.72
C LEU A 113 9.58 -27.74 17.35
N SER A 114 10.79 -27.96 17.86
CA SER A 114 11.48 -29.26 17.82
C SER A 114 11.34 -30.00 19.14
#